data_AF-A0A1H9B2A1-F1
#
_entry.id   AF-A0A1H9B2A1-F1
#
_cell.length_a   1.000
_cell.length_b   1.000
_cell.length_c   1.000
_cell.angle_alpha   90.00
_cell.angle_beta   90.00
_cell.angle_gamma   90.00
#
_symmetry.space_group_name_H-M   'P 1'
#
loop_
_entity.id
_entity.type
_entity.pdbx_description
1 polymer ?
#
loop_
_entity_poly.entity_id
_entity_poly.type
_entity_poly.pdbx_seq_one_letter_code
_entity_poly.pdbx_strand_id
1 'polypeptide(L)'
;MPKQISDLTPREQKDVILSFLIDFADHDEEGDLLSYLDHIGFDLRVIRHVKELPAAFVAKYRLKTGKYDVDRAANDLATWPPIAARIAELTEAEQKGLPNDL
;
A
#
# COMPACT_ATOMS: atom_id res chain seq x y z
N MET A 1 -11.22 -19.72 -2.59
CA MET A 1 -10.09 -19.25 -3.42
C MET A 1 -10.02 -17.74 -3.27
N PRO A 2 -8.85 -17.16 -2.94
CA PRO A 2 -8.70 -15.70 -2.95
C PRO A 2 -9.00 -15.17 -4.35
N LYS A 3 -9.71 -14.04 -4.45
CA LYS A 3 -9.98 -13.39 -5.74
C LYS A 3 -8.66 -12.88 -6.32
N GLN A 4 -8.47 -13.02 -7.64
CA GLN A 4 -7.38 -12.32 -8.30
C GLN A 4 -7.67 -10.82 -8.31
N ILE A 5 -6.62 -9.98 -8.36
CA ILE A 5 -6.76 -8.52 -8.40
C ILE A 5 -7.63 -8.08 -9.59
N SER A 6 -7.57 -8.81 -10.70
CA SER A 6 -8.41 -8.62 -11.90
C SER A 6 -9.91 -8.79 -11.66
N ASP A 7 -10.31 -9.53 -10.61
CA ASP A 7 -11.70 -9.90 -10.31
C ASP A 7 -12.33 -9.00 -9.24
N LEU A 8 -11.56 -8.04 -8.71
CA LEU A 8 -12.05 -7.10 -7.71
C LEU A 8 -13.03 -6.11 -8.32
N THR A 9 -14.17 -5.94 -7.67
CA THR A 9 -15.11 -4.87 -7.97
C THR A 9 -14.45 -3.50 -7.74
N PRO A 10 -14.98 -2.42 -8.34
CA PRO A 10 -14.44 -1.08 -8.13
C PRO A 10 -14.44 -0.63 -6.67
N ARG A 11 -15.32 -1.19 -5.84
CA ARG A 11 -15.36 -0.95 -4.40
C ARG A 11 -14.19 -1.67 -3.71
N GLU A 12 -14.06 -2.97 -3.96
CA GLU A 12 -12.97 -3.79 -3.40
C GLU A 12 -11.58 -3.24 -3.77
N GLN A 13 -11.40 -2.73 -4.99
CA GLN A 13 -10.14 -2.08 -5.39
C GLN A 13 -9.82 -0.83 -4.54
N LYS A 14 -10.83 0.00 -4.26
CA LYS A 14 -10.64 1.17 -3.37
C LYS A 14 -10.32 0.74 -1.95
N ASP A 15 -11.03 -0.27 -1.46
CA ASP A 15 -10.87 -0.76 -0.10
C ASP A 15 -9.45 -1.32 0.12
N VAL A 16 -8.89 -2.06 -0.86
CA VAL A 16 -7.48 -2.51 -0.84
C VAL A 16 -6.51 -1.32 -0.86
N ILE A 17 -6.72 -0.34 -1.73
CA ILE A 17 -5.82 0.82 -1.77
C ILE A 17 -5.88 1.60 -0.45
N LEU A 18 -7.07 1.76 0.14
CA LEU A 18 -7.25 2.46 1.41
C LEU A 18 -6.67 1.70 2.60
N SER A 19 -6.64 0.37 2.57
CA SER A 19 -6.06 -0.40 3.69
C SER A 19 -4.59 -0.06 3.90
N PHE A 20 -3.85 0.24 2.83
CA PHE A 20 -2.46 0.67 2.93
C PHE A 20 -2.29 1.94 3.77
N LEU A 21 -3.25 2.87 3.76
CA LEU A 21 -3.20 4.06 4.63
C LEU A 21 -3.54 3.73 6.10
N ILE A 22 -4.40 2.73 6.32
CA ILE A 22 -4.84 2.32 7.66
C ILE A 22 -3.70 1.61 8.39
N ASP A 23 -2.90 0.81 7.67
CA ASP A 23 -1.77 0.09 8.26
C ASP A 23 -0.75 1.05 8.93
N PHE A 24 -0.57 2.26 8.39
CA PHE A 24 0.26 3.31 9.02
C PHE A 24 -0.34 3.92 10.29
N ALA A 25 -1.66 3.84 10.47
CA ALA A 25 -2.31 4.32 11.70
C ALA A 25 -2.22 3.29 12.83
N ASP A 26 -2.08 2.01 12.48
CA ASP A 26 -2.09 0.88 13.42
C ASP A 26 -0.67 0.38 13.76
N HIS A 27 0.34 0.65 12.93
CA HIS A 27 1.72 0.16 13.10
C HIS A 27 2.77 1.29 13.02
N ASP A 28 3.31 1.71 14.18
CA ASP A 28 4.37 2.73 14.31
C ASP A 28 5.79 2.22 13.92
N GLU A 29 5.96 0.91 13.66
CA GLU A 29 7.28 0.26 13.66
C GLU A 29 8.01 0.27 12.30
N GLU A 30 7.29 0.36 11.17
CA GLU A 30 7.88 0.21 9.83
C GLU A 30 8.01 1.53 9.05
N GLY A 31 7.80 2.68 9.72
CA GLY A 31 7.97 4.02 9.18
C GLY A 31 6.70 4.87 9.22
N ASP A 32 6.81 6.18 8.98
CA ASP A 32 5.67 7.09 9.09
C ASP A 32 4.96 7.32 7.75
N LEU A 33 3.66 7.63 7.82
CA LEU A 33 2.82 7.90 6.66
C LEU A 33 3.39 9.01 5.74
N LEU A 34 4.00 10.06 6.27
CA LEU A 34 4.52 11.15 5.45
C LEU A 34 5.70 10.69 4.61
N SER A 35 6.57 9.86 5.16
CA SER A 35 7.70 9.27 4.44
C SER A 35 7.25 8.35 3.30
N TYR A 36 6.17 7.59 3.49
CA TYR A 36 5.57 6.79 2.42
C TYR A 36 4.93 7.67 1.35
N LEU A 37 4.20 8.72 1.74
CA LEU A 37 3.62 9.68 0.80
C LEU A 37 4.70 10.36 -0.05
N ASP A 38 5.86 10.70 0.53
CA ASP A 38 7.00 11.24 -0.20
C ASP A 38 7.60 10.19 -1.18
N HIS A 39 7.78 8.95 -0.72
CA HIS A 39 8.30 7.84 -1.54
C HIS A 39 7.50 7.64 -2.82
N ILE A 40 6.17 7.61 -2.72
CA ILE A 40 5.30 7.43 -3.89
C ILE A 40 5.15 8.71 -4.73
N GLY A 41 5.75 9.83 -4.32
CA GLY A 41 5.59 11.14 -4.95
C GLY A 41 4.15 11.64 -4.88
N PHE A 42 3.52 11.55 -3.70
CA PHE A 42 2.19 12.10 -3.47
C PHE A 42 2.28 13.62 -3.23
N ASP A 43 1.57 14.40 -4.05
CA ASP A 43 1.54 15.85 -3.88
C ASP A 43 0.51 16.26 -2.82
N LEU A 44 0.97 16.56 -1.60
CA LEU A 44 0.10 17.01 -0.51
C LEU A 44 -0.65 18.32 -0.79
N ARG A 45 -0.25 19.11 -1.80
CA ARG A 45 -0.94 20.36 -2.16
C ARG A 45 -2.29 20.12 -2.84
N VAL A 46 -2.58 18.88 -3.24
CA VAL A 46 -3.87 18.51 -3.85
C VAL A 46 -5.00 18.46 -2.83
N ILE A 47 -4.69 18.41 -1.54
CA ILE A 47 -5.67 18.45 -0.45
C ILE A 47 -5.63 19.79 0.27
N ARG A 48 -6.81 20.26 0.67
CA ARG A 48 -7.01 21.46 1.52
C ARG A 48 -7.21 21.06 2.99
N HIS A 49 -7.74 19.86 3.23
CA HIS A 49 -8.03 19.34 4.55
C HIS A 49 -7.59 17.88 4.68
N VAL A 50 -7.10 17.48 5.85
CA VAL A 50 -6.66 16.08 6.13
C VAL A 50 -7.74 15.04 5.81
N LYS A 51 -9.02 15.37 6.03
CA LYS A 51 -10.15 14.49 5.69
C LYS A 51 -10.26 14.14 4.19
N GLU A 52 -9.57 14.88 3.33
CA GLU A 52 -9.56 14.65 1.87
C GLU A 52 -8.46 13.66 1.46
N LEU A 53 -7.51 13.35 2.37
CA LEU A 53 -6.38 12.46 2.09
C LEU A 53 -6.82 11.09 1.56
N PRO A 54 -7.78 10.36 2.17
CA PRO A 54 -8.19 9.05 1.67
C PRO A 54 -8.69 9.11 0.21
N ALA A 55 -9.51 10.13 -0.10
CA ALA A 55 -10.06 10.31 -1.44
C ALA A 55 -8.98 10.69 -2.47
N ALA A 56 -8.06 11.58 -2.09
CA ALA A 56 -6.95 12.00 -2.95
C ALA A 56 -5.93 10.87 -3.18
N PHE A 57 -5.66 10.07 -2.15
CA PHE A 57 -4.81 8.89 -2.22
C PHE A 57 -5.36 7.86 -3.22
N VAL A 58 -6.63 7.48 -3.08
CA VAL A 58 -7.30 6.60 -4.04
C VAL A 58 -7.31 7.18 -5.46
N ALA A 59 -7.44 8.50 -5.60
CA ALA A 59 -7.43 9.16 -6.90
C ALA A 59 -6.08 9.07 -7.63
N LYS A 60 -4.94 9.01 -6.91
CA LYS A 60 -3.60 8.81 -7.50
C LYS A 60 -3.51 7.53 -8.33
N TYR A 61 -4.23 6.49 -7.92
CA TYR A 61 -4.24 5.18 -8.58
C TYR A 61 -5.42 5.00 -9.53
N ARG A 62 -6.19 6.05 -9.84
CA ARG A 62 -7.35 5.92 -10.73
C ARG A 62 -6.90 5.83 -12.19
N LEU A 63 -7.20 4.72 -12.85
CA LEU A 63 -6.99 4.56 -14.31
C LEU A 63 -8.11 5.25 -15.10
N LYS A 64 -9.36 4.99 -14.70
CA LYS A 64 -10.57 5.60 -15.26
C LYS A 64 -11.73 5.49 -14.26
N THR A 65 -12.88 6.07 -14.58
CA THR A 65 -14.08 5.93 -13.75
C THR A 65 -14.37 4.46 -13.45
N GLY A 66 -14.43 4.12 -12.16
CA GLY A 66 -14.71 2.76 -11.70
C GLY A 66 -13.56 1.76 -11.90
N LYS A 67 -12.32 2.19 -12.19
CA LYS A 67 -11.17 1.28 -12.28
C LYS A 67 -9.92 1.90 -11.67
N TYR A 68 -9.29 1.16 -10.77
CA TYR A 68 -8.08 1.56 -10.07
C TYR A 68 -6.92 0.61 -10.39
N ASP A 69 -5.71 1.14 -10.28
CA ASP A 69 -4.44 0.43 -10.47
C ASP A 69 -3.95 -0.12 -9.13
N VAL A 70 -4.55 -1.24 -8.72
CA VAL A 70 -4.19 -1.91 -7.46
C VAL A 70 -2.78 -2.48 -7.52
N ASP A 71 -2.37 -3.00 -8.69
CA ASP A 71 -1.03 -3.55 -8.90
C ASP A 71 0.03 -2.48 -8.69
N ARG A 72 -0.17 -1.27 -9.25
CA ARG A 72 0.72 -0.14 -8.99
C ARG A 72 0.74 0.24 -7.50
N ALA A 73 -0.41 0.31 -6.84
CA ALA A 73 -0.46 0.65 -5.42
C ALA A 73 0.29 -0.38 -4.56
N ALA A 74 0.14 -1.67 -4.86
CA ALA A 74 0.87 -2.74 -4.18
C ALA A 74 2.37 -2.70 -4.48
N ASN A 75 2.75 -2.41 -5.73
CA ASN A 75 4.15 -2.24 -6.10
C ASN A 75 4.79 -1.05 -5.37
N ASP A 76 4.13 0.10 -5.36
CA ASP A 76 4.61 1.31 -4.66
C ASP A 76 4.83 1.03 -3.16
N LEU A 77 3.96 0.24 -2.52
CA LEU A 77 4.15 -0.23 -1.15
C LEU A 77 5.33 -1.21 -1.02
N ALA A 78 5.40 -2.23 -1.89
CA ALA A 78 6.42 -3.27 -1.84
C ALA A 78 7.85 -2.74 -2.12
N THR A 79 7.97 -1.62 -2.84
CA THR A 79 9.25 -0.97 -3.13
C THR A 79 9.65 0.12 -2.13
N TRP A 80 8.76 0.46 -1.19
CA TRP A 80 9.08 1.43 -0.14
C TRP A 80 10.19 0.85 0.76
N PRO A 81 11.30 1.57 1.03
CA PRO A 81 12.49 0.96 1.62
C PRO A 81 12.29 0.09 2.87
N PRO A 82 11.49 0.48 3.89
CA PRO A 82 11.29 -0.38 5.07
C PRO A 82 10.54 -1.67 4.73
N ILE A 83 9.50 -1.61 3.90
CA ILE A 83 8.74 -2.78 3.47
C ILE A 83 9.58 -3.67 2.55
N ALA A 84 10.34 -3.08 1.62
CA ALA A 84 11.24 -3.80 0.74
C ALA A 84 12.31 -4.57 1.53
N ALA A 85 12.89 -3.95 2.56
CA ALA A 85 13.82 -4.61 3.47
C ALA A 85 13.13 -5.78 4.20
N ARG A 86 11.91 -5.57 4.70
CA ARG A 86 11.15 -6.61 5.40
C ARG A 86 10.83 -7.80 4.50
N ILE A 87 10.43 -7.55 3.25
CA ILE A 87 10.18 -8.59 2.25
C ILE A 87 11.46 -9.38 1.99
N ALA A 88 12.62 -8.71 1.85
CA ALA A 88 13.90 -9.37 1.62
C ALA A 88 14.31 -10.27 2.80
N GLU A 89 14.15 -9.78 4.04
CA GLU A 89 14.41 -10.57 5.27
C GLU A 89 13.54 -11.83 5.33
N LEU A 90 12.23 -11.69 5.10
CA LEU A 90 11.29 -12.81 5.13
C LEU A 90 11.58 -13.83 4.02
N THR A 91 11.93 -13.34 2.83
CA THR A 91 12.31 -14.20 1.69
C THR A 91 13.59 -14.98 2.00
N GLU A 92 14.58 -14.34 2.62
CA GLU A 92 15.83 -14.99 3.02
C GLU A 92 15.59 -16.03 4.13
N ALA A 93 14.71 -15.73 5.09
CA ALA A 93 14.32 -16.67 6.15
C ALA A 93 13.61 -17.92 5.60
N GLU A 94 12.67 -17.74 4.66
CA GLU A 94 11.96 -18.83 3.99
C GLU A 94 12.92 -19.73 3.21
N GLN A 95 13.85 -19.12 2.46
CA GLN A 95 14.85 -19.85 1.66
C GLN A 95 15.85 -20.62 2.53
N LYS A 96 16.17 -20.12 3.73
CA LYS A 96 17.09 -20.79 4.66
C LYS A 96 16.44 -21.93 5.43
N GLY A 97 15.14 -22.15 5.31
CA GLY A 97 14.42 -23.22 6.02
C GLY A 97 14.55 -23.12 7.54
N LEU A 98 14.75 -21.92 8.08
CA LEU A 98 14.76 -21.70 9.52
C LEU A 98 13.39 -22.14 10.05
N PRO A 99 13.34 -23.06 11.03
CA PRO A 99 12.06 -23.49 11.59
C PRO A 99 11.34 -22.27 12.12
N ASN A 100 10.06 -22.18 11.76
CA ASN A 100 9.15 -21.14 12.16
C ASN A 100 8.80 -21.34 13.64
N ASP A 101 9.78 -21.13 14.52
CA ASP A 101 9.66 -21.28 15.97
C ASP A 101 9.75 -19.88 16.60
N LEU A 102 8.62 -19.16 16.55
CA LEU A 102 8.20 -18.19 17.56
C LEU A 102 6.83 -18.60 18.10
#